data_AF-Q6MEG5-F1
#
_entry.id   AF-Q6MEG5-F1
#
_cell.length_a   1.000
_cell.length_b   1.000
_cell.length_c   1.000
_cell.angle_alpha   90.00
_cell.angle_beta   90.00
_cell.angle_gamma   90.00
#
_symmetry.space_group_name_H-M   'P 1'
#
loop_
_entity.id
_entity.type
_entity.pdbx_description
1 polymer ?
#
loop_
_entity_poly.entity_id
_entity_poly.type
_entity_poly.pdbx_seq_one_letter_code
_entity_poly.pdbx_strand_id
1 'polypeptide(L)'
;MTTIDQLDIGIYVQYARRTQLIEQINQQYHLDEASSIPPQILLVDIYPKLSEMDLLLGIVPIQTPWAYFFPPPRFRFQRRSPFGFFRVAPSLGSFEKEDEDERKLEEVECETEEDLKEKKAIKSCFDQIDKINNWLSFIVGRVGQFLQG
;
A
#
# COMPACT_ATOMS: atom_id res chain seq x y z
N MET A 1 -8.61 -14.83 -43.02
CA MET A 1 -9.43 -14.53 -41.83
C MET A 1 -10.38 -15.69 -41.62
N THR A 2 -10.15 -16.53 -40.61
CA THR A 2 -11.06 -17.62 -40.22
C THR A 2 -12.19 -17.01 -39.41
N THR A 3 -13.40 -16.99 -39.96
CA THR A 3 -14.60 -16.58 -39.23
C THR A 3 -15.14 -17.76 -38.41
N ILE A 4 -15.78 -17.45 -37.29
CA ILE A 4 -16.30 -18.40 -36.28
C ILE A 4 -17.04 -19.58 -36.92
N ASP A 5 -17.78 -19.35 -38.01
CA ASP A 5 -18.59 -20.37 -38.70
C ASP A 5 -17.81 -21.52 -39.36
N GLN A 6 -16.48 -21.46 -39.43
CA GLN A 6 -15.63 -22.52 -40.01
C GLN A 6 -15.06 -23.50 -38.98
N LEU A 7 -15.32 -23.30 -37.68
CA LEU A 7 -14.79 -24.14 -36.62
C LEU A 7 -15.68 -25.38 -36.39
N ASP A 8 -15.04 -26.52 -36.12
CA ASP A 8 -15.74 -27.76 -35.78
C ASP A 8 -16.52 -27.61 -34.46
N ILE A 9 -17.69 -28.25 -34.38
CA ILE A 9 -18.60 -28.25 -33.22
C ILE A 9 -17.85 -28.64 -31.93
N GLY A 10 -16.84 -29.51 -32.03
CA GLY A 10 -15.99 -29.88 -30.90
C GLY A 10 -15.27 -28.70 -30.23
N ILE A 11 -14.89 -27.68 -31.00
CA ILE A 11 -14.22 -26.48 -30.47
C ILE A 11 -15.20 -25.64 -29.65
N TYR A 12 -16.46 -25.54 -30.08
CA TYR A 12 -17.52 -24.86 -29.33
C TYR A 12 -17.83 -25.56 -28.01
N VAL A 13 -17.87 -26.90 -28.01
CA VAL A 13 -18.07 -27.70 -26.79
C VAL A 13 -16.91 -27.50 -25.81
N GLN A 14 -15.66 -27.48 -26.31
CA GLN A 14 -14.49 -27.21 -25.47
C GLN A 14 -14.48 -25.79 -24.92
N TYR A 15 -14.85 -24.80 -25.75
CA TYR A 15 -14.98 -23.41 -25.31
C TYR A 15 -16.03 -23.29 -24.20
N ALA A 16 -17.24 -23.80 -24.42
CA ALA A 16 -18.31 -23.77 -23.42
C ALA A 16 -17.90 -24.45 -22.11
N ARG A 17 -17.23 -25.62 -22.18
CA ARG A 17 -16.71 -26.30 -20.98
C ARG A 17 -15.67 -25.46 -20.25
N ARG A 18 -14.75 -24.81 -20.98
CA ARG A 18 -13.72 -23.94 -20.38
C ARG A 18 -14.36 -22.72 -19.72
N THR A 19 -15.34 -22.10 -20.36
CA THR A 19 -16.08 -20.97 -19.78
C THR A 19 -16.78 -21.37 -18.48
N GLN A 20 -17.48 -22.51 -18.47
CA GLN A 20 -18.15 -23.04 -17.26
C GLN A 20 -17.17 -23.28 -16.11
N LEU A 21 -15.98 -23.84 -16.39
CA LEU A 21 -14.96 -24.05 -15.36
C LEU A 21 -14.44 -22.73 -14.78
N ILE A 22 -14.22 -21.71 -15.63
CA ILE A 22 -13.78 -20.39 -15.18
C ILE A 22 -14.87 -19.73 -14.34
N GLU A 23 -16.14 -19.81 -14.76
CA GLU A 23 -17.27 -19.29 -13.99
C GLU A 23 -17.40 -19.97 -12.62
N GLN A 24 -17.21 -21.29 -12.53
CA GLN A 24 -17.21 -22.01 -11.26
C GLN A 24 -16.08 -21.56 -10.33
N ILE A 25 -14.87 -21.36 -10.86
CA ILE A 25 -13.73 -20.85 -10.10
C ILE A 25 -14.03 -19.42 -9.62
N ASN A 26 -14.57 -18.56 -10.48
CA ASN A 26 -14.93 -17.19 -10.11
C ASN A 26 -16.03 -17.16 -9.06
N GLN A 27 -17.02 -18.06 -9.09
CA GLN A 27 -18.04 -18.17 -8.05
C GLN A 27 -17.48 -18.64 -6.70
N GLN A 28 -16.46 -19.52 -6.71
CA GLN A 28 -15.86 -20.03 -5.48
C GLN A 28 -14.89 -19.03 -4.83
N TYR A 29 -14.14 -18.30 -5.65
CA TYR A 29 -13.01 -17.49 -5.20
C TYR A 29 -13.19 -15.98 -5.42
N HIS A 30 -14.27 -15.55 -6.06
CA HIS A 30 -14.56 -14.14 -6.38
C HIS A 30 -13.36 -13.40 -6.99
N LEU A 31 -12.64 -14.06 -7.91
CA LEU A 31 -11.39 -13.52 -8.48
C LEU A 31 -11.58 -12.19 -9.22
N ASP A 32 -12.78 -11.94 -9.76
CA ASP A 32 -13.12 -10.68 -10.43
C ASP A 32 -13.07 -9.48 -9.44
N GLU A 33 -13.38 -9.73 -8.18
CA GLU A 33 -13.36 -8.73 -7.10
C GLU A 33 -11.97 -8.55 -6.48
N ALA A 34 -11.03 -9.48 -6.71
CA ALA A 34 -9.69 -9.44 -6.15
C ALA A 34 -8.90 -8.18 -6.56
N SER A 35 -9.19 -7.62 -7.74
CA SER A 35 -8.58 -6.37 -8.22
C SER A 35 -8.95 -5.13 -7.41
N SER A 36 -10.05 -5.17 -6.66
CA SER A 36 -10.53 -4.08 -5.82
C SER A 36 -9.90 -4.05 -4.43
N ILE A 37 -9.19 -5.12 -4.04
CA ILE A 37 -8.58 -5.26 -2.73
C ILE A 37 -7.27 -4.46 -2.72
N PRO A 38 -7.13 -3.44 -1.85
CA PRO A 38 -5.87 -2.71 -1.70
C PRO A 38 -4.72 -3.67 -1.34
N PRO A 39 -3.50 -3.47 -1.89
CA PRO A 39 -2.35 -4.37 -1.67
C PRO A 39 -1.87 -4.43 -0.21
N GLN A 40 -2.39 -3.54 0.64
CA GLN A 40 -2.10 -3.46 2.06
C GLN A 40 -2.91 -4.47 2.90
N ILE A 41 -3.92 -5.11 2.32
CA ILE A 41 -4.80 -6.06 3.01
C ILE A 41 -4.27 -7.48 2.79
N LEU A 42 -3.79 -8.09 3.87
CA LEU A 42 -3.49 -9.52 3.92
C LEU A 42 -4.59 -10.22 4.72
N LEU A 43 -5.41 -11.01 4.02
CA LEU A 43 -6.35 -11.95 4.63
C LEU A 43 -5.60 -13.27 4.90
N VAL A 44 -5.56 -13.68 6.17
CA VAL A 44 -5.00 -14.97 6.56
C VAL A 44 -6.12 -16.01 6.43
N ASP A 45 -6.10 -16.80 5.36
CA ASP A 45 -6.99 -17.95 5.21
C ASP A 45 -6.42 -19.16 5.98
N ILE A 46 -7.28 -19.86 6.71
CA ILE A 46 -6.89 -21.02 7.53
C ILE A 46 -7.17 -22.26 6.70
N TYR A 47 -6.10 -22.97 6.30
CA TYR A 47 -6.21 -24.26 5.63
C TYR A 47 -5.48 -25.35 6.43
N PRO A 48 -6.13 -26.49 6.74
CA PRO A 48 -7.48 -26.90 6.33
C PRO A 48 -8.59 -26.10 7.04
N LYS A 49 -9.73 -25.93 6.35
CA LYS A 49 -10.92 -25.32 6.96
C LYS A 49 -11.36 -26.17 8.15
N LEU A 50 -11.55 -25.52 9.30
CA LEU A 50 -12.03 -26.20 10.51
C LEU A 50 -13.42 -26.77 10.27
N SER A 51 -13.67 -27.95 10.83
CA SER A 51 -15.03 -28.51 10.91
C SER A 51 -15.90 -27.57 11.75
N GLU A 52 -17.13 -27.31 11.32
CA GLU A 52 -18.09 -26.45 12.05
C GLU A 52 -18.27 -26.89 13.51
N MET A 53 -18.13 -28.21 13.77
CA MET A 53 -18.21 -28.79 15.11
C MET A 53 -17.01 -28.40 15.99
N ASP A 54 -15.81 -28.30 15.42
CA ASP A 54 -14.61 -27.93 16.18
C ASP A 54 -14.66 -26.45 16.59
N LEU A 55 -15.28 -25.63 15.74
CA LEU A 55 -15.53 -24.21 15.99
C LEU A 55 -16.59 -24.03 17.08
N LEU A 56 -17.68 -24.80 17.05
CA LEU A 56 -18.72 -24.79 18.08
C LEU A 56 -18.24 -25.29 19.44
N LEU A 57 -17.39 -26.32 19.46
CA LEU A 57 -16.90 -26.95 20.68
C LEU A 57 -15.71 -26.19 21.30
N GLY A 58 -15.17 -25.17 20.60
CA GLY A 58 -14.07 -24.35 21.09
C GLY A 58 -12.79 -25.14 21.38
N ILE A 59 -12.61 -26.29 20.72
CA ILE A 59 -11.51 -27.23 20.96
C ILE A 59 -10.17 -26.62 20.53
N VAL A 60 -10.22 -25.71 19.54
CA VAL A 60 -9.04 -25.02 19.02
C VAL A 60 -9.10 -23.53 19.40
N PRO A 61 -8.13 -23.00 20.17
CA PRO A 61 -8.05 -21.57 20.42
C PRO A 61 -7.64 -20.84 19.13
N ILE A 62 -8.58 -20.14 18.51
CA ILE A 62 -8.32 -19.29 17.34
C ILE A 62 -7.77 -17.95 17.84
N GLN A 63 -6.44 -17.79 17.83
CA GLN A 63 -5.76 -16.52 18.09
C GLN A 63 -5.33 -15.79 16.80
N THR A 64 -6.00 -16.05 15.67
CA THR A 64 -5.69 -15.37 14.41
C THR A 64 -6.58 -14.13 14.26
N PRO A 65 -6.01 -12.91 14.19
CA PRO A 65 -6.80 -11.73 13.90
C PRO A 65 -7.43 -11.84 12.50
N TRP A 66 -8.69 -11.42 12.38
CA TRP A 66 -9.48 -11.49 11.14
C TRP A 66 -8.93 -10.60 10.00
N ALA A 67 -8.10 -9.61 10.35
CA ALA A 67 -7.34 -8.79 9.42
C ALA A 67 -6.07 -8.29 10.10
N TYR A 68 -4.97 -8.25 9.36
CA TYR A 68 -3.72 -7.66 9.83
C TYR A 68 -3.35 -6.49 8.92
N PHE A 69 -3.39 -5.28 9.47
CA PHE A 69 -2.98 -4.07 8.76
C PHE A 69 -1.55 -3.74 9.12
N PHE A 70 -0.65 -3.78 8.15
CA PHE A 70 0.71 -3.31 8.35
C PHE A 70 0.70 -1.79 8.48
N PRO A 71 1.38 -1.22 9.50
CA PRO A 71 1.57 0.22 9.53
C PRO A 71 2.40 0.63 8.31
N PRO A 72 2.05 1.73 7.63
CA PRO A 72 2.89 2.25 6.56
C PRO A 72 4.29 2.60 7.08
N PRO A 73 5.32 2.60 6.22
CA PRO A 73 6.65 3.02 6.61
C PRO A 73 6.59 4.40 7.27
N ARG A 74 7.31 4.57 8.38
CA ARG A 74 7.33 5.82 9.19
C ARG A 74 5.95 6.28 9.73
N PHE A 75 4.94 5.40 9.90
CA PHE A 75 3.62 5.71 10.48
C PHE A 75 3.66 6.55 11.79
N ARG A 76 4.66 6.32 12.64
CA ARG A 76 4.83 7.08 13.91
C ARG A 76 5.16 8.56 13.69
N PHE A 77 5.81 8.90 12.57
CA PHE A 77 6.12 10.28 12.20
C PHE A 77 4.94 10.97 11.48
N GLN A 78 4.09 10.20 10.79
CA GLN A 78 2.88 10.70 10.13
C GLN A 78 1.74 11.06 11.11
N ARG A 79 1.75 10.52 12.34
CA ARG A 79 0.74 10.84 13.39
C ARG A 79 0.84 12.26 13.98
N ARG A 80 1.37 13.24 13.24
CA ARG A 80 1.20 14.66 13.60
C ARG A 80 -0.24 15.08 13.27
N SER A 81 -0.82 15.88 14.16
CA SER A 81 -2.27 16.04 14.31
C SER A 81 -3.02 16.34 13.00
N PRO A 82 -4.29 15.95 12.85
CA PRO A 82 -5.13 16.31 11.71
C PRO A 82 -5.33 17.83 11.53
N PHE A 83 -4.90 18.66 12.50
CA PHE A 83 -4.87 20.12 12.43
C PHE A 83 -3.51 20.69 12.01
N GLY A 84 -2.50 19.84 11.84
CA GLY A 84 -1.23 20.21 11.22
C GLY A 84 -1.47 20.34 9.73
N PHE A 85 -1.83 21.53 9.26
CA PHE A 85 -2.00 21.81 7.85
C PHE A 85 -0.68 21.55 7.10
N PHE A 86 -0.59 20.38 6.46
CA PHE A 86 0.57 19.95 5.67
C PHE A 86 0.80 20.78 4.39
N ARG A 87 0.00 21.83 4.17
CA ARG A 87 0.12 22.76 3.03
C ARG A 87 0.84 24.06 3.39
N VAL A 88 1.30 24.22 4.63
CA VAL A 88 1.95 25.46 5.09
C VAL A 88 3.48 25.41 4.87
N ALA A 89 4.07 24.21 4.86
CA ALA A 89 5.47 24.02 4.51
C ALA A 89 5.63 23.86 2.98
N PRO A 90 6.71 24.37 2.37
CA PRO A 90 7.09 23.96 1.03
C PRO A 90 7.47 22.47 1.07
N SER A 91 6.65 21.63 0.43
CA SER A 91 6.95 20.21 0.20
C SER A 91 7.24 19.99 -1.28
N LEU A 92 8.13 19.05 -1.59
CA LEU A 92 8.42 18.60 -2.95
C LEU A 92 7.38 17.58 -3.44
N GLY A 93 6.50 17.11 -2.55
CA GLY A 93 5.40 16.23 -2.88
C GLY A 93 4.66 15.72 -1.65
N SER A 94 4.18 14.48 -1.71
CA SER A 94 3.74 13.73 -0.53
C SER A 94 4.95 13.18 0.22
N PHE A 95 4.87 13.05 1.55
CA PHE A 95 5.96 12.48 2.37
C PHE A 95 6.46 11.13 1.87
N GLU A 96 5.56 10.26 1.40
CA GLU A 96 5.95 8.96 0.83
C GLU A 96 6.82 9.12 -0.42
N LYS A 97 6.54 10.12 -1.25
CA LYS A 97 7.33 10.43 -2.45
C LYS A 97 8.66 11.07 -2.07
N GLU A 98 8.67 11.97 -1.09
CA GLU A 98 9.90 12.57 -0.59
C GLU A 98 10.84 11.50 -0.01
N ASP A 99 10.31 10.56 0.79
CA ASP A 99 11.07 9.44 1.34
C ASP A 99 11.60 8.51 0.24
N GLU A 100 10.78 8.22 -0.77
CA GLU A 100 11.20 7.44 -1.94
C GLU A 100 12.27 8.15 -2.76
N ASP A 101 12.13 9.45 -2.97
CA ASP A 101 13.05 10.25 -3.77
C ASP A 101 14.38 10.47 -3.03
N GLU A 102 14.36 10.58 -1.69
CA GLU A 102 15.57 10.58 -0.86
C GLU A 102 16.31 9.25 -0.97
N ARG A 103 15.60 8.11 -0.92
CA ARG A 103 16.19 6.78 -1.12
C ARG A 103 16.79 6.61 -2.50
N LYS A 104 16.05 7.01 -3.55
CA LYS A 104 16.55 7.00 -4.93
C LYS A 104 17.81 7.85 -5.05
N LEU A 105 17.84 9.03 -4.42
CA LEU A 105 19.01 9.89 -4.43
C LEU A 105 20.22 9.20 -3.80
N GLU A 106 20.05 8.45 -2.70
CA GLU A 106 21.15 7.70 -2.08
C GLU A 106 21.70 6.61 -2.99
N GLU A 107 20.82 5.90 -3.71
CA GLU A 107 21.16 4.80 -4.64
C GLU A 107 21.86 5.26 -5.93
N VAL A 108 21.72 6.52 -6.35
CA VAL A 108 22.39 7.04 -7.56
C VAL A 108 23.90 7.14 -7.32
N GLU A 109 24.68 6.35 -8.06
CA GLU A 109 26.15 6.45 -8.11
C GLU A 109 26.56 7.70 -8.89
N CYS A 110 27.46 8.50 -8.32
CA CYS A 110 27.98 9.71 -8.96
C CYS A 110 29.42 9.46 -9.42
N GLU A 111 29.68 9.61 -10.71
CA GLU A 111 30.99 9.35 -11.30
C GLU A 111 31.82 10.65 -11.45
N THR A 112 31.18 11.81 -11.65
CA THR A 112 31.86 13.09 -11.82
C THR A 112 31.79 14.01 -10.59
N GLU A 113 32.74 14.93 -10.47
CA GLU A 113 32.76 15.94 -9.39
C GLU A 113 31.57 16.91 -9.47
N GLU A 114 30.98 17.10 -10.66
CA GLU A 114 29.80 17.93 -10.87
C GLU A 114 28.56 17.22 -10.31
N ASP A 115 28.37 15.93 -10.62
CA ASP A 115 27.26 15.12 -10.09
C ASP A 115 27.28 15.06 -8.55
N LEU A 116 28.47 14.97 -7.94
CA LEU A 116 28.62 14.99 -6.48
C LEU A 116 28.17 16.31 -5.86
N LYS A 117 28.43 17.45 -6.53
CA LYS A 117 27.99 18.77 -6.07
C LYS A 117 26.48 18.91 -6.19
N GLU A 118 25.90 18.43 -7.29
CA GLU A 118 24.45 18.45 -7.51
C GLU A 118 23.73 17.55 -6.50
N LYS A 119 24.18 16.32 -6.31
CA LYS A 119 23.64 15.39 -5.29
C LYS A 119 23.69 16.01 -3.90
N LYS A 120 24.77 16.70 -3.55
CA LYS A 120 24.91 17.41 -2.27
C LYS A 120 23.95 18.60 -2.17
N ALA A 121 23.75 19.36 -3.23
CA ALA A 121 22.80 20.47 -3.26
C ALA A 121 21.36 19.98 -3.06
N ILE A 122 20.97 18.92 -3.76
CA ILE A 122 19.64 18.31 -3.62
C ILE A 122 19.45 17.74 -2.21
N LYS A 123 20.45 17.02 -1.66
CA LYS A 123 20.40 16.53 -0.27
C LYS A 123 20.21 17.66 0.74
N SER A 124 20.91 18.77 0.54
CA SER A 124 20.76 19.95 1.40
C SER A 124 19.37 20.60 1.33
N CYS A 125 18.66 20.45 0.21
CA CYS A 125 17.29 20.92 0.05
C CYS A 125 16.32 20.10 0.90
N PHE A 126 16.42 18.77 0.85
CA PHE A 126 15.65 17.86 1.71
C PHE A 126 15.89 18.15 3.20
N ASP A 127 17.15 18.32 3.61
CA ASP A 127 17.51 18.68 5.00
C ASP A 127 16.87 20.00 5.46
N GLN A 128 16.70 20.98 4.57
CA GLN A 128 16.07 22.26 4.88
C GLN A 128 14.55 22.12 5.04
N ILE A 129 13.91 21.34 4.17
CA ILE A 129 12.48 21.03 4.26
C ILE A 129 12.16 20.36 5.59
N ASP A 130 12.98 19.41 6.02
CA ASP A 130 12.84 18.74 7.31
C ASP A 130 12.98 19.68 8.51
N LYS A 131 13.90 20.65 8.45
CA LYS A 131 14.04 21.67 9.49
C LYS A 131 12.79 22.55 9.58
N ILE A 132 12.25 22.98 8.44
CA ILE A 132 11.02 23.79 8.38
C ILE A 132 9.84 23.00 8.94
N ASN A 133 9.70 21.74 8.56
CA ASN A 133 8.65 20.84 9.08
C ASN A 133 8.73 20.66 10.59
N ASN A 134 9.95 20.55 11.14
CA ASN A 134 10.17 20.48 12.58
C ASN A 134 9.78 21.77 13.30
N TRP A 135 10.14 22.94 12.76
CA TRP A 135 9.74 24.23 13.32
C TRP A 135 8.23 24.42 13.29
N LEU A 136 7.57 24.11 12.18
CA LEU A 136 6.11 24.17 12.08
C LEU A 136 5.44 23.27 13.09
N SER A 137 5.96 22.05 13.28
CA SER A 137 5.39 21.12 14.25
C SER A 137 5.57 21.59 15.69
N PHE A 138 6.68 22.25 15.99
CA PHE A 138 6.88 22.91 17.29
C PHE A 138 5.90 24.08 17.49
N ILE A 139 5.71 24.94 16.48
CA ILE A 139 4.78 26.06 16.53
C ILE A 139 3.34 25.55 16.72
N VAL A 140 2.91 24.58 15.93
CA VAL A 140 1.58 23.96 16.04
C VAL A 140 1.40 23.30 17.40
N GLY A 141 2.43 22.61 17.91
CA GLY A 141 2.41 22.05 19.26
C GLY A 141 2.19 23.10 20.34
N ARG A 142 2.89 24.25 20.26
CA ARG A 142 2.70 25.37 21.19
C ARG A 142 1.35 26.05 21.05
N VAL A 143 0.83 26.20 19.84
CA VAL A 143 -0.51 26.74 19.59
C VAL A 143 -1.58 25.80 20.17
N GLY A 144 -1.41 24.49 20.01
CA GLY A 144 -2.28 23.48 20.61
C GLY A 144 -2.27 23.53 22.14
N GLN A 145 -1.10 23.68 22.76
CA GLN A 145 -0.98 23.89 24.21
C GLN A 145 -1.67 25.18 24.66
N PHE A 146 -1.47 26.28 23.94
CA PHE A 146 -2.10 27.56 24.25
C PHE A 146 -3.64 27.50 24.14
N LEU A 147 -4.17 26.76 23.17
CA LEU A 147 -5.62 26.57 23.01
C LEU A 147 -6.23 25.66 24.09
N GLN A 148 -5.43 24.82 24.74
CA GLN A 148 -5.88 23.93 25.82
C GLN A 148 -5.91 24.61 27.20
N GLY A 149 -5.32 25.80 27.34
CA GLY A 149 -5.28 26.60 28.59
C GLY A 149 -3.93 26.59 29.27
#